data_AF-A0A849HA18-F1
#
_entry.id   AF-A0A849HA18-F1
#
_cell.length_a   1.000
_cell.length_b   1.000
_cell.length_c   1.000
_cell.angle_alpha   90.00
_cell.angle_beta   90.00
_cell.angle_gamma   90.00
#
_symmetry.space_group_name_H-M   'P 1'
#
loop_
_entity.id
_entity.type
_entity.pdbx_description
1 polymer ?
#
loop_
_entity_poly.entity_id
_entity_poly.type
_entity_poly.pdbx_seq_one_letter_code
_entity_poly.pdbx_strand_id
1 'polypeptide(L)'
;MLGSVAKLAAARDVVRWRGPDDAWLDHAVLDDADLGWMAPARRLTLWAVMVPDGWLARLPRLEWLDVRGGSRESADCVRGCDGLLYLCLNQIRGLTDLSAVAEVRSLELLSLYGLPRVHDLPDLRNLTRLARIELGSMKGLSSIAPALAAPALEELQLQNRVELAPDDPELIRTHPTLSAFGWFAEDVPLKVWQPVVAHVGKPQVRSLHPQEWFAGRS
;
A
#
# COMPACT_ATOMS: atom_id res chain seq x y z
N MET A 1 -27.83 11.88 -7.80
CA MET A 1 -28.26 10.57 -7.28
C MET A 1 -27.38 10.24 -6.08
N LEU A 2 -27.92 10.32 -4.87
CA LEU A 2 -27.23 9.88 -3.66
C LEU A 2 -27.11 8.35 -3.75
N GLY A 3 -25.88 7.86 -3.87
CA GLY A 3 -25.60 6.42 -3.91
C GLY A 3 -26.11 5.77 -2.63
N SER A 4 -26.83 4.65 -2.79
CA SER A 4 -27.18 3.75 -1.70
C SER A 4 -25.93 3.48 -0.85
N VAL A 5 -25.94 3.93 0.40
CA VAL A 5 -24.93 3.50 1.38
C VAL A 5 -25.20 2.01 1.57
N ALA A 6 -24.32 1.16 1.02
CA ALA A 6 -24.41 -0.28 1.24
C ALA A 6 -24.44 -0.52 2.75
N LYS A 7 -25.45 -1.27 3.23
CA LYS A 7 -25.57 -1.59 4.64
C LYS A 7 -24.40 -2.49 5.02
N LEU A 8 -23.54 -2.03 5.92
CA LEU A 8 -22.41 -2.80 6.42
C LEU A 8 -22.90 -3.87 7.41
N ALA A 9 -22.33 -5.08 7.31
CA ALA A 9 -22.62 -6.19 8.20
C ALA A 9 -21.67 -6.21 9.42
N ALA A 10 -22.02 -6.95 10.47
CA ALA A 10 -21.07 -7.22 11.54
C ALA A 10 -19.94 -8.12 11.03
N ALA A 11 -18.69 -7.83 11.41
CA ALA A 11 -17.51 -8.55 10.93
C ALA A 11 -17.60 -10.07 11.12
N ARG A 12 -18.07 -10.52 12.28
CA ARG A 12 -18.24 -11.94 12.61
C ARG A 12 -19.17 -12.70 11.65
N ASP A 13 -20.11 -12.01 11.02
CA ASP A 13 -21.12 -12.64 10.15
C ASP A 13 -20.59 -12.84 8.72
N VAL A 14 -19.53 -12.12 8.33
CA VAL A 14 -19.02 -12.09 6.96
C VAL A 14 -17.55 -12.49 6.83
N VAL A 15 -16.84 -12.65 7.94
CA VAL A 15 -15.43 -13.06 7.93
C VAL A 15 -15.25 -14.41 7.24
N ARG A 16 -14.22 -14.50 6.41
CA ARG A 16 -13.77 -15.72 5.77
C ARG A 16 -12.32 -15.97 6.13
N TRP A 17 -12.08 -17.02 6.91
CA TRP A 17 -10.73 -17.47 7.23
C TRP A 17 -10.18 -18.32 6.08
N ARG A 18 -9.00 -17.95 5.56
CA ARG A 18 -8.26 -18.63 4.49
C ARG A 18 -7.06 -19.41 5.04
N GLY A 19 -7.15 -19.80 6.30
CA GLY A 19 -6.08 -20.36 7.10
C GLY A 19 -6.29 -20.00 8.58
N PRO A 20 -5.39 -20.45 9.46
CA PRO A 20 -5.50 -20.19 10.90
C PRO A 20 -5.27 -18.72 11.29
N ASP A 21 -4.63 -17.92 10.42
CA ASP A 21 -4.17 -16.56 10.71
C ASP A 21 -4.47 -15.57 9.56
N ASP A 22 -5.29 -15.97 8.58
CA ASP A 22 -5.59 -15.22 7.36
C ASP A 22 -7.08 -14.94 7.25
N ALA A 23 -7.47 -13.69 7.53
CA ALA A 23 -8.86 -13.27 7.54
C ALA A 23 -9.17 -12.35 6.36
N TRP A 24 -10.31 -12.60 5.73
CA TRP A 24 -10.87 -11.76 4.69
C TRP A 24 -12.26 -11.26 5.10
N LEU A 25 -12.51 -9.96 4.99
CA LEU A 25 -13.79 -9.33 5.28
C LEU A 25 -14.22 -8.42 4.13
N ASP A 26 -15.53 -8.30 3.93
CA ASP A 26 -16.12 -7.50 2.86
C ASP A 26 -17.43 -6.85 3.30
N HIS A 27 -17.55 -5.54 3.06
CA HIS A 27 -18.68 -4.70 3.45
C HIS A 27 -19.08 -4.89 4.92
N ALA A 28 -18.11 -4.75 5.83
CA ALA A 28 -18.28 -4.98 7.25
C ALA A 28 -18.00 -3.74 8.12
N VAL A 29 -18.42 -3.78 9.37
CA VAL A 29 -17.94 -2.93 10.45
C VAL A 29 -17.26 -3.80 11.51
N LEU A 30 -16.08 -3.36 11.95
CA LEU A 30 -15.36 -3.94 13.08
C LEU A 30 -15.66 -3.14 14.35
N ASP A 31 -15.76 -3.84 15.48
CA ASP A 31 -15.83 -3.22 16.81
C ASP A 31 -14.94 -3.95 17.83
N ASP A 32 -14.92 -3.45 19.07
CA ASP A 32 -14.06 -3.98 20.13
C ASP A 32 -14.40 -5.42 20.55
N ALA A 33 -15.63 -5.89 20.32
CA ALA A 33 -15.98 -7.28 20.59
C ALA A 33 -15.30 -8.25 19.60
N ASP A 34 -14.84 -7.75 18.46
CA ASP A 34 -14.18 -8.57 17.44
C ASP A 34 -12.73 -8.93 17.76
N LEU A 35 -12.07 -8.15 18.62
CA LEU A 35 -10.64 -8.30 18.93
C LEU A 35 -10.29 -9.67 19.49
N GLY A 36 -11.17 -10.25 20.31
CA GLY A 36 -10.91 -11.54 20.95
C GLY A 36 -10.78 -12.67 19.94
N TRP A 37 -11.72 -12.76 18.99
CA TRP A 37 -11.71 -13.82 17.99
C TRP A 37 -10.82 -13.51 16.78
N MET A 38 -10.49 -12.23 16.54
CA MET A 38 -9.52 -11.81 15.52
C MET A 38 -8.06 -11.80 16.00
N ALA A 39 -7.79 -12.01 17.30
CA ALA A 39 -6.43 -12.04 17.85
C ALA A 39 -5.41 -12.93 17.09
N PRO A 40 -5.81 -14.08 16.48
CA PRO A 40 -4.89 -14.88 15.66
C PRO A 40 -4.50 -14.26 14.32
N ALA A 41 -5.24 -13.25 13.83
CA ALA A 41 -5.05 -12.68 12.51
C ALA A 41 -3.65 -12.08 12.38
N ARG A 42 -2.87 -12.66 11.47
CA ARG A 42 -1.58 -12.15 11.03
C ARG A 42 -1.69 -11.48 9.67
N ARG A 43 -2.60 -11.99 8.83
CA ARG A 43 -2.97 -11.39 7.54
C ARG A 43 -4.43 -11.01 7.51
N LEU A 44 -4.69 -9.78 7.08
CA LEU A 44 -6.02 -9.22 7.01
C LEU A 44 -6.25 -8.57 5.64
N THR A 45 -7.27 -9.02 4.94
CA THR A 45 -7.79 -8.34 3.74
C THR A 45 -9.16 -7.76 4.04
N LEU A 46 -9.30 -6.46 3.83
CA LEU A 46 -10.49 -5.68 4.17
C LEU A 46 -11.03 -5.02 2.91
N TRP A 47 -12.21 -5.44 2.44
CA TRP A 47 -12.88 -4.80 1.31
C TRP A 47 -14.05 -3.96 1.80
N ALA A 48 -13.98 -2.64 1.64
CA ALA A 48 -15.01 -1.70 2.11
C ALA A 48 -15.41 -1.92 3.58
N VAL A 49 -14.42 -2.16 4.45
CA VAL A 49 -14.63 -2.38 5.88
C VAL A 49 -14.39 -1.10 6.67
N MET A 50 -15.30 -0.78 7.59
CA MET A 50 -15.09 0.27 8.58
C MET A 50 -14.29 -0.28 9.75
N VAL A 51 -13.14 0.34 10.00
CA VAL A 51 -12.17 -0.02 11.03
C VAL A 51 -12.08 1.16 12.01
N PRO A 52 -12.33 0.98 13.31
CA PRO A 52 -12.09 2.05 14.29
C PRO A 52 -10.61 2.42 14.36
N ASP A 53 -10.31 3.67 14.69
CA ASP A 53 -8.93 4.14 14.81
C ASP A 53 -8.19 3.40 15.94
N GLY A 54 -6.93 3.04 15.70
CA GLY A 54 -6.13 2.25 16.64
C GLY A 54 -6.58 0.79 16.83
N TRP A 55 -7.67 0.35 16.19
CA TRP A 55 -8.17 -1.02 16.33
C TRP A 55 -7.16 -2.04 15.79
N LEU A 56 -6.55 -1.78 14.63
CA LEU A 56 -5.57 -2.68 14.02
C LEU A 56 -4.29 -2.81 14.85
N ALA A 57 -3.87 -1.74 15.54
CA ALA A 57 -2.72 -1.76 16.44
C ALA A 57 -2.90 -2.70 17.64
N ARG A 58 -4.15 -3.09 17.95
CA ARG A 58 -4.47 -4.02 19.05
C ARG A 58 -4.42 -5.48 18.62
N LEU A 59 -4.22 -5.77 17.34
CA LEU A 59 -4.01 -7.13 16.85
C LEU A 59 -2.55 -7.55 17.06
N PRO A 60 -2.25 -8.50 17.98
CA PRO A 60 -0.89 -8.75 18.45
C PRO A 60 0.01 -9.44 17.42
N ARG A 61 -0.56 -9.92 16.30
CA ARG A 61 0.13 -10.67 15.27
C ARG A 61 0.06 -10.01 13.90
N LEU A 62 -0.56 -8.84 13.76
CA LEU A 62 -0.80 -8.25 12.44
C LEU A 62 0.52 -7.87 11.76
N GLU A 63 0.83 -8.56 10.66
CA GLU A 63 2.02 -8.33 9.83
C GLU A 63 1.63 -7.90 8.41
N TRP A 64 0.40 -8.20 7.99
CA TRP A 64 -0.05 -8.01 6.61
C TRP A 64 -1.43 -7.41 6.54
N LEU A 65 -1.54 -6.26 5.89
CA LEU A 65 -2.80 -5.55 5.74
C LEU A 65 -3.04 -5.16 4.28
N ASP A 66 -4.18 -5.58 3.76
CA ASP A 66 -4.67 -5.21 2.43
C ASP A 66 -6.04 -4.55 2.57
N VAL A 67 -6.09 -3.22 2.46
CA VAL A 67 -7.33 -2.43 2.53
C VAL A 67 -7.76 -2.03 1.13
N ARG A 68 -8.99 -2.40 0.78
CA ARG A 68 -9.55 -2.21 -0.55
C ARG A 68 -10.86 -1.45 -0.51
N GLY A 69 -11.06 -0.55 -1.47
CA GLY A 69 -12.34 0.15 -1.64
C GLY A 69 -12.70 1.06 -0.46
N GLY A 70 -13.99 1.33 -0.31
CA GLY A 70 -14.49 2.23 0.73
C GLY A 70 -14.28 3.72 0.43
N SER A 71 -14.58 4.55 1.42
CA SER A 71 -14.64 6.02 1.31
C SER A 71 -13.79 6.75 2.35
N ARG A 72 -12.86 6.05 3.02
CA ARG A 72 -12.00 6.67 4.03
C ARG A 72 -11.10 7.74 3.37
N GLU A 73 -10.85 8.82 4.10
CA GLU A 73 -10.06 9.97 3.65
C GLU A 73 -8.61 9.95 4.14
N SER A 74 -8.30 9.14 5.17
CA SER A 74 -6.98 9.02 5.79
C SER A 74 -6.53 7.56 5.95
N ALA A 75 -5.23 7.31 5.99
CA ALA A 75 -4.64 6.01 6.34
C ALA A 75 -4.48 5.78 7.86
N ASP A 76 -5.03 6.63 8.73
CA ASP A 76 -4.82 6.59 10.20
C ASP A 76 -5.14 5.25 10.88
N CYS A 77 -5.92 4.37 10.24
CA CYS A 77 -6.17 3.04 10.77
C CYS A 77 -4.89 2.21 10.99
N VAL A 78 -3.78 2.54 10.34
CA VAL A 78 -2.49 1.85 10.50
C VAL A 78 -1.61 2.41 11.63
N ARG A 79 -2.00 3.51 12.28
CA ARG A 79 -1.22 4.09 13.39
C ARG A 79 -1.02 3.08 14.51
N GLY A 80 0.21 2.96 14.99
CA GLY A 80 0.59 2.04 16.07
C GLY A 80 0.69 0.57 15.65
N CYS A 81 0.56 0.24 14.36
CA CYS A 81 0.77 -1.13 13.88
C CYS A 81 2.27 -1.46 13.80
N ASP A 82 2.94 -1.56 14.94
CA ASP A 82 4.40 -1.68 15.03
C ASP A 82 4.96 -2.98 14.42
N GLY A 83 4.13 -4.00 14.22
CA GLY A 83 4.49 -5.26 13.57
C GLY A 83 4.19 -5.35 12.07
N LEU A 84 3.63 -4.31 11.45
CA LEU A 84 3.14 -4.38 10.07
C LEU A 84 4.29 -4.35 9.05
N LEU A 85 4.48 -5.46 8.34
CA LEU A 85 5.54 -5.64 7.33
C LEU A 85 5.04 -5.27 5.92
N TYR A 86 3.77 -5.56 5.63
CA TYR A 86 3.15 -5.29 4.33
C TYR A 86 1.88 -4.45 4.48
N LEU A 87 1.81 -3.38 3.69
CA LEU A 87 0.61 -2.55 3.56
C LEU A 87 0.23 -2.40 2.10
N CYS A 88 -1.02 -2.74 1.78
CA CYS A 88 -1.66 -2.42 0.52
C CYS A 88 -2.89 -1.54 0.74
N LEU A 89 -2.94 -0.41 0.02
CA LEU A 89 -4.10 0.48 -0.05
C LEU A 89 -4.57 0.55 -1.50
N ASN A 90 -5.75 0.01 -1.77
CA ASN A 90 -6.22 -0.27 -3.12
C ASN A 90 -7.63 0.26 -3.40
N GLN A 91 -7.83 1.04 -4.46
CA GLN A 91 -9.15 1.57 -4.88
C GLN A 91 -9.91 2.36 -3.79
N ILE A 92 -9.21 2.98 -2.84
CA ILE A 92 -9.83 3.80 -1.80
C ILE A 92 -10.05 5.21 -2.36
N ARG A 93 -11.21 5.42 -3.01
CA ARG A 93 -11.46 6.63 -3.82
C ARG A 93 -11.47 7.94 -3.04
N GLY A 94 -11.76 7.88 -1.74
CA GLY A 94 -11.79 9.03 -0.84
C GLY A 94 -10.43 9.41 -0.27
N LEU A 95 -9.43 8.55 -0.38
CA LEU A 95 -8.17 8.68 0.35
C LEU A 95 -7.34 9.86 -0.15
N THR A 96 -7.00 10.77 0.76
CA THR A 96 -6.19 11.97 0.51
C THR A 96 -4.98 12.04 1.42
N ASP A 97 -5.10 11.57 2.66
CA ASP A 97 -4.04 11.62 3.66
C ASP A 97 -3.39 10.25 3.87
N LEU A 98 -2.08 10.19 3.67
CA LEU A 98 -1.24 9.01 3.87
C LEU A 98 -0.24 9.19 5.01
N SER A 99 -0.29 10.29 5.78
CA SER A 99 0.70 10.67 6.79
C SER A 99 1.04 9.54 7.77
N ALA A 100 0.05 8.78 8.22
CA ALA A 100 0.23 7.63 9.11
C ALA A 100 1.17 6.54 8.55
N VAL A 101 1.31 6.41 7.23
CA VAL A 101 2.22 5.42 6.61
C VAL A 101 3.68 5.68 6.99
N ALA A 102 4.09 6.94 7.12
CA ALA A 102 5.46 7.31 7.49
C ALA A 102 5.82 6.96 8.96
N GLU A 103 4.84 6.54 9.76
CA GLU A 103 5.03 6.14 11.16
C GLU A 103 5.23 4.63 11.34
N VAL A 104 4.89 3.83 10.32
CA VAL A 104 4.96 2.35 10.37
C VAL A 104 6.39 1.87 10.08
N ARG A 105 7.31 2.05 11.04
CA ARG A 105 8.76 1.80 10.86
C ARG A 105 9.14 0.35 10.55
N SER A 106 8.25 -0.61 10.80
CA SER A 106 8.42 -2.02 10.48
C SER A 106 8.18 -2.36 9.00
N LEU A 107 7.57 -1.45 8.24
CA LEU A 107 7.14 -1.71 6.87
C LEU A 107 8.31 -2.06 5.95
N GLU A 108 8.18 -3.17 5.24
CA GLU A 108 9.16 -3.67 4.26
C GLU A 108 8.65 -3.54 2.82
N LEU A 109 7.33 -3.59 2.62
CA LEU A 109 6.68 -3.41 1.32
C LEU A 109 5.43 -2.54 1.42
N LEU A 110 5.38 -1.49 0.60
CA LEU A 110 4.23 -0.59 0.44
C LEU A 110 3.65 -0.70 -0.96
N SER A 111 2.36 -1.02 -1.07
CA SER A 111 1.61 -1.05 -2.33
C SER A 111 0.47 -0.05 -2.31
N LEU A 112 0.49 0.92 -3.23
CA LEU A 112 -0.55 1.93 -3.39
C LEU A 112 -1.15 1.82 -4.79
N TYR A 113 -2.44 1.50 -4.87
CA TYR A 113 -3.09 1.29 -6.16
C TYR A 113 -4.43 2.01 -6.29
N GLY A 114 -4.60 2.82 -7.33
CA GLY A 114 -5.87 3.43 -7.68
C GLY A 114 -6.39 4.40 -6.62
N LEU A 115 -5.53 5.31 -6.16
CA LEU A 115 -5.84 6.35 -5.19
C LEU A 115 -5.86 7.72 -5.88
N PRO A 116 -6.95 8.08 -6.60
CA PRO A 116 -6.95 9.22 -7.51
C PRO A 116 -6.89 10.60 -6.82
N ARG A 117 -7.12 10.65 -5.50
CA ARG A 117 -7.12 11.89 -4.70
C ARG A 117 -5.87 12.05 -3.83
N VAL A 118 -4.94 11.11 -3.89
CA VAL A 118 -3.62 11.26 -3.27
C VAL A 118 -2.76 12.10 -4.21
N HIS A 119 -2.45 13.32 -3.78
CA HIS A 119 -1.63 14.27 -4.53
C HIS A 119 -0.17 14.26 -4.09
N ASP A 120 0.09 13.89 -2.84
CA ASP A 120 1.41 13.89 -2.23
C ASP A 120 1.62 12.59 -1.43
N LEU A 121 2.82 12.03 -1.51
CA LEU A 121 3.26 10.95 -0.63
C LEU A 121 3.88 11.55 0.64
N PRO A 122 3.71 10.92 1.80
CA PRO A 122 4.41 11.36 3.01
C PRO A 122 5.91 11.08 2.86
N ASP A 123 6.72 11.81 3.60
CA ASP A 123 8.17 11.60 3.63
C ASP A 123 8.51 10.26 4.29
N LEU A 124 9.10 9.34 3.52
CA LEU A 124 9.40 7.98 3.97
C LEU A 124 10.81 7.82 4.56
N ARG A 125 11.54 8.90 4.86
CA ARG A 125 12.93 8.84 5.39
C ARG A 125 13.12 7.99 6.64
N ASN A 126 12.07 7.83 7.44
CA ASN A 126 12.11 7.06 8.68
C ASN A 126 11.83 5.56 8.47
N LEU A 127 11.39 5.15 7.28
CA LEU A 127 11.09 3.76 6.95
C LEU A 127 12.35 3.01 6.52
N THR A 128 13.24 2.79 7.49
CA THR A 128 14.56 2.19 7.30
C THR A 128 14.56 0.72 6.88
N ARG A 129 13.39 0.07 6.87
CA ARG A 129 13.19 -1.31 6.41
C ARG A 129 12.45 -1.42 5.08
N LEU A 130 11.91 -0.31 4.58
CA LEU A 130 11.10 -0.31 3.37
C LEU A 130 11.98 -0.57 2.16
N ALA A 131 11.92 -1.79 1.64
CA ALA A 131 12.77 -2.28 0.56
C ALA A 131 12.06 -2.32 -0.78
N ARG A 132 10.71 -2.36 -0.79
CA ARG A 132 9.93 -2.36 -2.04
C ARG A 132 8.74 -1.41 -1.98
N ILE A 133 8.57 -0.65 -3.06
CA ILE A 133 7.40 0.19 -3.28
C ILE A 133 6.75 -0.17 -4.61
N GLU A 134 5.43 -0.35 -4.59
CA GLU A 134 4.60 -0.58 -5.76
C GLU A 134 3.57 0.55 -5.86
N LEU A 135 3.60 1.32 -6.95
CA LEU A 135 2.65 2.40 -7.20
C LEU A 135 1.89 2.10 -8.49
N GLY A 136 0.56 2.13 -8.45
CA GLY A 136 -0.24 1.90 -9.63
C GLY A 136 -1.49 2.76 -9.74
N SER A 137 -1.82 3.21 -10.95
CA SER A 137 -3.01 4.04 -11.18
C SER A 137 -3.11 5.29 -10.25
N MET A 138 -1.96 5.90 -9.92
CA MET A 138 -1.82 7.08 -9.06
C MET A 138 -1.91 8.37 -9.89
N LYS A 139 -3.09 8.61 -10.50
CA LYS A 139 -3.26 9.66 -11.51
C LYS A 139 -3.21 11.10 -10.98
N GLY A 140 -3.44 11.29 -9.67
CA GLY A 140 -3.43 12.60 -9.03
C GLY A 140 -2.08 12.99 -8.41
N LEU A 141 -1.13 12.06 -8.36
CA LEU A 141 0.14 12.25 -7.67
C LEU A 141 1.00 13.31 -8.38
N SER A 142 1.68 14.19 -7.64
CA SER A 142 2.50 15.24 -8.24
C SER A 142 3.96 14.82 -8.42
N SER A 143 4.46 13.96 -7.52
CA SER A 143 5.83 13.45 -7.50
C SER A 143 5.94 12.18 -6.64
N ILE A 144 6.92 11.33 -6.95
CA ILE A 144 7.29 10.19 -6.10
C ILE A 144 8.52 10.47 -5.20
N ALA A 145 9.12 11.67 -5.26
CA ALA A 145 10.32 12.00 -4.49
C ALA A 145 10.24 11.68 -2.98
N PRO A 146 9.10 11.89 -2.27
CA PRO A 146 9.00 11.51 -0.85
C PRO A 146 9.14 10.01 -0.59
N ALA A 147 8.74 9.16 -1.56
CA ALA A 147 8.94 7.71 -1.48
C ALA A 147 10.40 7.31 -1.66
N LEU A 148 11.13 8.04 -2.50
CA LEU A 148 12.57 7.88 -2.72
C LEU A 148 13.43 8.41 -1.56
N ALA A 149 12.81 8.92 -0.49
CA ALA A 149 13.53 9.26 0.74
C ALA A 149 13.80 8.02 1.63
N ALA A 150 13.13 6.88 1.36
CA ALA A 150 13.31 5.64 2.12
C ALA A 150 14.74 5.08 1.92
N PRO A 151 15.59 5.03 2.96
CA PRO A 151 17.04 4.83 2.78
C PRO A 151 17.43 3.39 2.41
N ALA A 152 16.52 2.43 2.55
CA ALA A 152 16.74 1.02 2.24
C ALA A 152 15.96 0.54 1.00
N LEU A 153 15.41 1.46 0.19
CA LEU A 153 14.59 1.11 -0.96
C LEU A 153 15.43 0.41 -2.05
N GLU A 154 15.11 -0.84 -2.35
CA GLU A 154 15.83 -1.71 -3.30
C GLU A 154 15.08 -1.86 -4.63
N GLU A 155 13.75 -1.91 -4.58
CA GLU A 155 12.88 -2.17 -5.73
C GLU A 155 11.74 -1.14 -5.83
N LEU A 156 11.57 -0.55 -7.01
CA LEU A 156 10.45 0.34 -7.32
C LEU A 156 9.71 -0.16 -8.55
N GLN A 157 8.42 -0.47 -8.39
CA GLN A 157 7.55 -0.91 -9.47
C GLN A 157 6.44 0.12 -9.69
N LEU A 158 6.34 0.62 -10.91
CA LEU A 158 5.22 1.43 -11.36
C LEU A 158 4.27 0.57 -12.22
N GLN A 159 2.97 0.79 -12.08
CA GLN A 159 1.93 0.09 -12.83
C GLN A 159 0.89 1.06 -13.37
N ASN A 160 0.49 0.88 -14.63
CA ASN A 160 -0.47 1.76 -15.28
C ASN A 160 -0.04 3.25 -15.19
N ARG A 161 -0.99 4.18 -15.25
CA ARG A 161 -0.69 5.61 -15.12
C ARG A 161 -0.28 6.01 -13.70
N VAL A 162 1.00 6.31 -13.53
CA VAL A 162 1.58 7.04 -12.39
C VAL A 162 2.13 8.35 -12.94
N GLU A 163 1.70 9.47 -12.36
CA GLU A 163 2.23 10.78 -12.73
C GLU A 163 3.56 11.01 -11.99
N LEU A 164 4.56 11.49 -12.72
CA LEU A 164 5.92 11.74 -12.21
C LEU A 164 6.28 13.21 -12.42
N ALA A 165 6.97 13.80 -11.46
CA ALA A 165 7.61 15.08 -11.65
C ALA A 165 8.80 14.96 -12.62
N PRO A 166 9.21 16.06 -13.29
CA PRO A 166 10.34 16.04 -14.23
C PRO A 166 11.65 15.47 -13.65
N ASP A 167 11.89 15.67 -12.36
CA ASP A 167 13.12 15.23 -11.69
C ASP A 167 13.03 13.79 -11.15
N ASP A 168 11.84 13.20 -11.04
CA ASP A 168 11.65 11.86 -10.49
C ASP A 168 12.50 10.79 -11.21
N PRO A 169 12.58 10.75 -12.56
CA PRO A 169 13.45 9.78 -13.25
C PRO A 169 14.92 9.85 -12.83
N GLU A 170 15.44 11.05 -12.58
CA GLU A 170 16.81 11.26 -12.14
C GLU A 170 17.02 10.83 -10.69
N LEU A 171 16.05 11.12 -9.82
CA LEU A 171 16.05 10.63 -8.44
C LEU A 171 16.02 9.10 -8.39
N ILE A 172 15.18 8.45 -9.21
CA ILE A 172 15.16 6.98 -9.32
C ILE A 172 16.53 6.48 -9.77
N ARG A 173 17.09 7.05 -10.86
CA ARG A 173 18.39 6.66 -11.43
C ARG A 173 19.52 6.70 -10.40
N THR A 174 19.57 7.79 -9.63
CA THR A 174 20.67 8.10 -8.69
C THR A 174 20.43 7.60 -7.26
N HIS A 175 19.25 7.05 -6.97
CA HIS A 175 18.94 6.51 -5.65
C HIS A 175 19.98 5.45 -5.22
N PRO A 176 20.61 5.60 -4.04
CA PRO A 176 21.84 4.89 -3.67
C PRO A 176 21.64 3.38 -3.52
N THR A 177 20.48 2.94 -3.05
CA THR A 177 20.18 1.52 -2.80
C THR A 177 19.27 0.90 -3.86
N LEU A 178 18.68 1.71 -4.74
CA LEU A 178 17.69 1.22 -5.68
C LEU A 178 18.40 0.40 -6.77
N SER A 179 18.14 -0.90 -6.78
CA SER A 179 18.83 -1.86 -7.65
C SER A 179 17.95 -2.33 -8.81
N ALA A 180 16.63 -2.21 -8.68
CA ALA A 180 15.69 -2.55 -9.75
C ALA A 180 14.55 -1.52 -9.87
N PHE A 181 14.17 -1.25 -11.11
CA PHE A 181 13.05 -0.39 -11.47
C PHE A 181 12.26 -1.00 -12.63
N GLY A 182 10.94 -1.08 -12.47
CA GLY A 182 10.03 -1.51 -13.53
C GLY A 182 8.89 -0.52 -13.71
N TRP A 183 8.44 -0.33 -14.94
CA TRP A 183 7.17 0.33 -15.22
C TRP A 183 6.33 -0.53 -16.16
N PHE A 184 5.33 -1.20 -15.61
CA PHE A 184 4.37 -2.01 -16.35
C PHE A 184 3.15 -1.16 -16.72
N ALA A 185 3.16 -0.59 -17.92
CA ALA A 185 2.26 0.50 -18.28
C ALA A 185 1.31 0.08 -19.42
N GLU A 186 0.43 -0.90 -19.18
CA GLU A 186 -0.50 -1.43 -20.20
C GLU A 186 -1.42 -0.35 -20.77
N ASP A 187 -1.87 0.59 -19.93
CA ASP A 187 -2.80 1.67 -20.30
C ASP A 187 -2.11 3.01 -20.61
N VAL A 188 -0.76 3.04 -20.65
CA VAL A 188 0.02 4.27 -20.84
C VAL A 188 0.69 4.28 -22.22
N PRO A 189 0.55 5.34 -23.02
CA PRO A 189 1.23 5.45 -24.31
C PRO A 189 2.76 5.29 -24.17
N LEU A 190 3.38 4.52 -25.07
CA LEU A 190 4.82 4.24 -25.07
C LEU A 190 5.69 5.49 -24.91
N LYS A 191 5.31 6.59 -25.58
CA LYS A 191 6.01 7.88 -25.55
C LYS A 191 6.11 8.52 -24.15
N VAL A 192 5.32 8.07 -23.19
CA VAL A 192 5.31 8.60 -21.82
C VAL A 192 6.29 7.82 -20.95
N TRP A 193 6.17 6.49 -20.90
CA TRP A 193 6.89 5.69 -19.92
C TRP A 193 8.23 5.13 -20.45
N GLN A 194 8.36 4.87 -21.76
CA GLN A 194 9.61 4.32 -22.31
C GLN A 194 10.82 5.25 -22.11
N PRO A 195 10.72 6.59 -22.34
CA PRO A 195 11.84 7.49 -22.08
C PRO A 195 12.26 7.49 -20.61
N VAL A 196 11.30 7.35 -19.68
CA VAL A 196 11.58 7.27 -18.24
C VAL A 196 12.34 5.99 -17.92
N VAL A 197 11.87 4.83 -18.37
CA VAL A 197 12.56 3.54 -18.15
C VAL A 197 13.97 3.55 -18.75
N ALA A 198 14.13 4.12 -19.94
CA ALA A 198 15.43 4.26 -20.58
C ALA A 198 16.37 5.19 -19.80
N HIS A 199 15.86 6.33 -19.30
CA HIS A 199 16.64 7.28 -18.48
C HIS A 199 17.07 6.67 -17.15
N VAL A 200 16.17 5.95 -16.47
CA VAL A 200 16.46 5.29 -15.20
C VAL A 200 17.52 4.20 -15.36
N GLY A 201 17.45 3.40 -16.42
CA GLY A 201 18.50 2.46 -16.80
C GLY A 201 18.80 1.34 -15.80
N LYS A 202 17.89 1.05 -14.85
CA LYS A 202 18.04 -0.05 -13.87
C LYS A 202 17.41 -1.35 -14.40
N PRO A 203 17.88 -2.53 -13.93
CA PRO A 203 17.23 -3.82 -14.17
C PRO A 203 15.73 -3.81 -13.85
N GLN A 204 14.95 -4.59 -14.61
CA GLN A 204 13.52 -4.74 -14.38
C GLN A 204 13.26 -5.47 -13.05
N VAL A 205 12.29 -4.97 -12.29
CA VAL A 205 11.78 -5.65 -11.10
C VAL A 205 11.08 -6.95 -11.50
N ARG A 206 11.22 -7.98 -10.66
CA ARG A 206 10.46 -9.22 -10.85
C ARG A 206 8.99 -8.99 -10.45
N SER A 207 8.07 -9.35 -11.35
CA SER A 207 6.63 -9.33 -11.09
C SER A 207 6.25 -10.51 -10.19
N LEU A 208 6.59 -10.40 -8.90
CA LEU A 208 6.27 -11.37 -7.87
C LEU A 208 5.02 -10.93 -7.11
N HIS A 209 4.20 -11.89 -6.71
CA HIS A 209 3.23 -11.60 -5.67
C HIS A 209 3.97 -11.23 -4.38
N PRO A 210 3.43 -10.31 -3.56
CA PRO A 210 4.10 -9.91 -2.32
C PRO A 210 4.52 -11.11 -1.44
N GLN A 211 3.73 -12.18 -1.35
CA GLN A 211 4.11 -13.36 -0.57
C GLN A 211 5.37 -14.05 -1.12
N GLU A 212 5.50 -14.13 -2.44
CA GLU A 212 6.67 -14.69 -3.11
C GLU A 212 7.89 -13.78 -2.95
N TRP A 213 7.67 -12.46 -2.96
CA TRP A 213 8.72 -11.48 -2.69
C TRP A 213 9.30 -11.65 -1.29
N PHE A 214 8.44 -11.73 -0.26
CA PHE A 214 8.88 -11.98 1.12
C PHE A 214 9.58 -13.34 1.27
N ALA A 215 9.06 -14.40 0.64
CA ALA A 215 9.66 -15.73 0.67
C ALA A 215 11.06 -15.78 0.01
N GLY A 216 11.37 -14.84 -0.88
CA GLY A 216 12.67 -14.73 -1.54
C GLY A 216 13.72 -13.95 -0.76
N ARG A 217 13.38 -13.35 0.39
CA ARG A 217 14.30 -12.57 1.24
C ARG A 217 14.91 -13.37 2.40
N SER A 218 14.45 -14.59 2.65
CA SER A 218 14.93 -15.49 3.71
C SER A 218 16.15 -16.30 3.32
#